data_AF-A0A928QV82-F1
#
_entry.id   AF-A0A928QV82-F1
#
_cell.length_a   1.000
_cell.length_b   1.000
_cell.length_c   1.000
_cell.angle_alpha   90.00
_cell.angle_beta   90.00
_cell.angle_gamma   90.00
#
_symmetry.space_group_name_H-M   'P 1'
#
loop_
_entity.id
_entity.type
_entity.pdbx_description
1 polymer ?
#
loop_
_entity_poly.entity_id
_entity_poly.type
_entity_poly.pdbx_seq_one_letter_code
_entity_poly.pdbx_strand_id
1 'polypeptide(L)'
;MAIIPNFFLDAVVALGVDGRDGDKHWIGTGFIVGRKENDNPTFSTYYIVTNKHVIKNERYVYVRFNSLGGTLVKDYRIDLYDKAGVPMYSAHPHDKTDIIALQILPRTLINDKSIWGAFDLTDHALTLNEMQTTGVTEGSLVYALGFPMDLVDPIKVPICRLGCISRVTDAFLLKKGTPIFLIDAQTFPGNSGGPIVNRPEHMSIDGTPHNESANLIGILSAYIPYRETLYSRQTGRDRMIQEENSGLTIVHPVDRIKEVVELEWARIEKQNAAPKTVNPPALEAAKEEVAV
;
A
#
# COMPACT_ATOMS: atom_id res chain seq x y z
N MET A 1 -26.98 0.68 0.63
CA MET A 1 -25.91 0.51 1.63
C MET A 1 -24.58 0.54 0.89
N ALA A 2 -23.58 1.27 1.38
CA ALA A 2 -22.26 1.27 0.75
C ALA A 2 -21.52 -0.03 1.09
N ILE A 3 -21.02 -0.75 0.08
CA ILE A 3 -20.30 -2.02 0.26
C ILE A 3 -18.87 -1.78 0.73
N ILE A 4 -18.25 -0.69 0.25
CA ILE A 4 -16.93 -0.23 0.69
C ILE A 4 -17.14 1.00 1.57
N PRO A 5 -16.70 1.00 2.83
CA PRO A 5 -16.74 2.20 3.67
C PRO A 5 -15.93 3.35 3.06
N ASN A 6 -16.45 4.58 3.11
CA ASN A 6 -15.75 5.74 2.52
C ASN A 6 -14.34 5.93 3.09
N PHE A 7 -14.14 5.67 4.38
CA PHE A 7 -12.83 5.81 5.00
C PHE A 7 -11.78 4.82 4.46
N PHE A 8 -12.19 3.71 3.81
CA PHE A 8 -11.27 2.86 3.06
C PHE A 8 -10.77 3.58 1.81
N LEU A 9 -11.66 4.25 1.06
CA LEU A 9 -11.29 5.03 -0.13
C LEU A 9 -10.40 6.23 0.24
N ASP A 10 -10.67 6.85 1.38
CA ASP A 10 -9.87 7.95 1.92
C ASP A 10 -8.49 7.48 2.40
N ALA A 11 -8.36 6.22 2.83
CA ALA A 11 -7.09 5.61 3.22
C ALA A 11 -6.17 5.31 2.03
N VAL A 12 -6.71 5.11 0.82
CA VAL A 12 -5.90 4.84 -0.39
C VAL A 12 -5.29 6.15 -0.91
N VAL A 13 -3.98 6.14 -1.16
CA VAL A 13 -3.20 7.31 -1.57
C VAL A 13 -2.46 7.06 -2.88
N ALA A 14 -2.35 8.10 -3.71
CA ALA A 14 -1.55 8.05 -4.92
C ALA A 14 -0.11 8.43 -4.60
N LEU A 15 0.85 7.66 -5.13
CA LEU A 15 2.28 7.89 -4.97
C LEU A 15 2.85 8.41 -6.29
N GLY A 16 3.47 9.57 -6.25
CA GLY A 16 4.01 10.24 -7.43
C GLY A 16 5.45 10.71 -7.28
N VAL A 17 6.07 11.01 -8.40
CA VAL A 17 7.43 11.57 -8.53
C VAL A 17 7.39 12.76 -9.47
N ASP A 18 8.50 13.49 -9.57
CA ASP A 18 8.61 14.54 -10.58
C ASP A 18 8.66 13.94 -11.98
N GLY A 19 7.75 14.39 -12.83
CA GLY A 19 7.73 14.10 -14.25
C GLY A 19 8.72 14.97 -15.01
N ARG A 20 8.95 14.61 -16.28
CA ARG A 20 9.91 15.32 -17.17
C ARG A 20 9.49 16.74 -17.51
N ASP A 21 8.18 17.00 -17.49
CA ASP A 21 7.58 18.26 -17.93
C ASP A 21 7.27 19.21 -16.76
N GLY A 22 7.71 18.88 -15.53
CA GLY A 22 7.44 19.65 -14.31
C GLY A 22 6.13 19.28 -13.61
N ASP A 23 5.28 18.48 -14.25
CA ASP A 23 4.10 17.86 -13.63
C ASP A 23 4.48 16.60 -12.83
N LYS A 24 3.63 16.22 -11.88
CA LYS A 24 3.82 14.99 -11.10
C LYS A 24 3.37 13.77 -11.92
N HIS A 25 4.17 12.72 -11.89
CA HIS A 25 3.83 11.42 -12.47
C HIS A 25 3.51 10.40 -11.37
N TRP A 26 2.32 9.81 -11.39
CA TRP A 26 1.85 8.82 -10.42
C TRP A 26 2.32 7.43 -10.81
N ILE A 27 3.23 6.91 -9.98
CA ILE A 27 3.97 5.67 -10.24
C ILE A 27 3.38 4.45 -9.53
N GLY A 28 2.48 4.68 -8.57
CA GLY A 28 1.92 3.60 -7.78
C GLY A 28 0.85 4.03 -6.79
N THR A 29 0.39 3.06 -6.02
CA THR A 29 -0.60 3.23 -4.97
C THR A 29 0.04 2.90 -3.62
N GLY A 30 -0.38 3.61 -2.59
CA GLY A 30 -0.19 3.18 -1.20
C GLY A 30 -1.51 3.26 -0.45
N PHE A 31 -1.51 2.85 0.81
CA PHE A 31 -2.65 3.06 1.68
C PHE A 31 -2.21 3.21 3.13
N ILE A 32 -3.05 3.88 3.92
CA ILE A 32 -2.79 4.14 5.32
C ILE A 32 -3.36 2.99 6.16
N VAL A 33 -2.54 2.47 7.06
CA VAL A 33 -2.95 1.50 8.07
C VAL A 33 -2.74 2.06 9.47
N GLY A 34 -3.62 1.68 10.40
CA GLY A 34 -3.53 1.99 11.81
C GLY A 34 -3.09 0.78 12.61
N ARG A 35 -2.07 0.96 13.46
CA ARG A 35 -1.64 0.00 14.48
C ARG A 35 -2.05 0.54 15.84
N LYS A 36 -2.91 -0.18 16.56
CA LYS A 36 -3.29 0.17 17.94
C LYS A 36 -2.07 0.12 18.87
N GLU A 37 -1.97 1.09 19.77
CA GLU A 37 -0.92 1.10 20.79
C GLU A 37 -1.21 0.10 21.91
N ASN A 38 -0.17 -0.58 22.38
CA ASN A 38 -0.29 -1.62 23.41
C ASN A 38 -0.83 -1.07 24.73
N ASP A 39 -0.35 0.11 25.13
CA ASP A 39 -0.70 0.73 26.41
C ASP A 39 -2.09 1.38 26.38
N ASN A 40 -2.56 1.75 25.18
CA ASN A 40 -3.88 2.32 25.00
C ASN A 40 -4.44 2.02 23.59
N PRO A 41 -5.30 0.99 23.48
CA PRO A 41 -5.92 0.59 22.22
C PRO A 41 -6.83 1.63 21.56
N THR A 42 -7.15 2.75 22.24
CA THR A 42 -7.88 3.88 21.63
C THR A 42 -6.98 4.78 20.81
N PHE A 43 -5.66 4.71 21.00
CA PHE A 43 -4.69 5.40 20.17
C PHE A 43 -4.09 4.45 19.14
N SER A 44 -3.88 4.97 17.93
CA SER A 44 -3.21 4.25 16.86
C SER A 44 -2.08 5.09 16.28
N THR A 45 -1.00 4.41 15.95
CA THR A 45 0.06 4.94 15.08
C THR A 45 -0.25 4.58 13.63
N TYR A 46 0.02 5.50 12.72
CA TYR A 46 -0.37 5.38 11.31
C TYR A 46 0.84 5.22 10.40
N TYR A 47 0.67 4.39 9.37
CA TYR A 47 1.73 4.05 8.42
C TYR A 47 1.18 4.08 7.02
N ILE A 48 1.97 4.59 6.06
CA ILE A 48 1.73 4.34 4.65
C ILE A 48 2.42 3.02 4.29
N VAL A 49 1.67 2.13 3.65
CA VAL A 49 2.13 0.84 3.15
C VAL A 49 2.07 0.87 1.63
N THR A 50 3.11 0.36 0.97
CA THR A 50 3.16 0.16 -0.50
C THR A 50 4.17 -0.96 -0.84
N ASN A 51 4.38 -1.26 -2.12
CA ASN A 51 5.42 -2.20 -2.53
C ASN A 51 6.82 -1.57 -2.54
N LYS A 52 7.88 -2.37 -2.32
CA LYS A 52 9.27 -1.87 -2.39
C LYS A 52 9.58 -1.40 -3.80
N HIS A 53 9.15 -2.14 -4.83
CA HIS A 53 9.47 -1.79 -6.22
C HIS A 53 8.89 -0.44 -6.64
N VAL A 54 7.80 0.03 -6.03
CA VAL A 54 7.20 1.34 -6.31
C VAL A 54 8.17 2.46 -5.93
N ILE A 55 8.93 2.32 -4.83
CA ILE A 55 9.81 3.38 -4.32
C ILE A 55 11.32 3.12 -4.48
N LYS A 56 11.71 1.96 -5.03
CA LYS A 56 13.09 1.43 -4.97
C LYS A 56 14.17 2.39 -5.47
N ASN A 57 13.85 3.25 -6.43
CA ASN A 57 14.82 4.15 -7.06
C ASN A 57 14.60 5.62 -6.70
N GLU A 58 13.68 5.89 -5.77
CA GLU A 58 13.25 7.23 -5.45
C GLU A 58 13.88 7.74 -4.17
N ARG A 59 14.27 9.02 -4.15
CA ARG A 59 14.75 9.69 -2.93
C ARG A 59 13.61 10.22 -2.07
N TYR A 60 12.50 10.52 -2.71
CA TYR A 60 11.27 11.03 -2.11
C TYR A 60 10.10 10.65 -2.99
N VAL A 61 8.90 10.70 -2.43
CA VAL A 61 7.64 10.55 -3.17
C VAL A 61 6.68 11.65 -2.76
N TYR A 62 5.80 12.01 -3.69
CA TYR A 62 4.61 12.81 -3.41
C TYR A 62 3.46 11.89 -3.05
N VAL A 63 2.75 12.22 -1.98
CA VAL A 63 1.53 11.53 -1.55
C VAL A 63 0.36 12.50 -1.65
N ARG A 64 -0.62 12.18 -2.50
CA ARG A 64 -1.79 13.04 -2.71
C ARG A 64 -2.93 12.71 -1.75
N PHE A 65 -3.59 13.76 -1.25
CA PHE A 65 -4.82 13.71 -0.46
C PHE A 65 -5.86 14.66 -1.05
N ASN A 66 -7.15 14.35 -0.89
CA ASN A 66 -8.20 15.36 -1.06
C ASN A 66 -8.10 16.37 0.09
N SER A 67 -8.52 17.61 -0.13
CA SER A 67 -8.47 18.64 0.92
C SER A 67 -9.74 19.50 0.94
N LEU A 68 -10.11 19.94 2.14
CA LEU A 68 -11.11 20.98 2.38
C LEU A 68 -10.43 22.34 2.69
N GLY A 69 -9.11 22.43 2.49
CA GLY A 69 -8.26 23.57 2.85
C GLY A 69 -8.18 24.69 1.82
N GLY A 70 -9.01 24.66 0.77
CA GLY A 70 -9.08 25.69 -0.28
C GLY A 70 -8.64 25.21 -1.67
N THR A 71 -7.87 24.13 -1.75
CA THR A 71 -7.61 23.37 -2.98
C THR A 71 -8.31 22.02 -2.91
N LEU A 72 -8.70 21.45 -4.06
CA LEU A 72 -9.36 20.14 -4.12
C LEU A 72 -8.44 19.01 -3.62
N VAL A 73 -7.14 19.13 -3.89
CA VAL A 73 -6.11 18.17 -3.50
C VAL A 73 -4.92 18.89 -2.87
N LYS A 74 -4.15 18.14 -2.08
CA LYS A 74 -2.86 18.55 -1.53
C LYS A 74 -1.86 17.41 -1.66
N ASP A 75 -0.67 17.74 -2.15
CA ASP A 75 0.43 16.80 -2.35
C ASP A 75 1.49 17.03 -1.28
N TYR A 76 1.88 15.96 -0.58
CA TYR A 76 2.90 16.00 0.45
C TYR A 76 4.15 15.30 -0.05
N ARG A 77 5.28 16.00 -0.01
CA ARG A 77 6.58 15.37 -0.24
C ARG A 77 7.02 14.62 1.01
N ILE A 78 7.36 13.34 0.84
CA ILE A 78 7.93 12.49 1.87
C ILE A 78 9.31 12.04 1.39
N ASP A 79 10.35 12.47 2.10
CA ASP A 79 11.70 11.97 1.84
C ASP A 79 11.82 10.53 2.36
N LEU A 80 12.36 9.63 1.52
CA LEU A 80 12.49 8.21 1.82
C LEU A 80 13.80 7.87 2.54
N TYR A 81 14.72 8.82 2.57
CA TYR A 81 16.05 8.69 3.17
C TYR A 81 16.37 9.95 3.95
N ASP A 82 17.05 9.79 5.09
CA ASP A 82 17.57 10.92 5.85
C ASP A 82 18.81 11.55 5.19
N LYS A 83 19.35 12.59 5.82
CA LYS A 83 20.55 13.29 5.33
C LYS A 83 21.81 12.41 5.27
N ALA A 84 21.85 11.32 6.05
CA ALA A 84 22.94 10.35 6.06
C ALA A 84 22.70 9.21 5.03
N GLY A 85 21.58 9.23 4.31
CA GLY A 85 21.21 8.20 3.34
C GLY A 85 20.62 6.94 3.99
N VAL A 86 20.21 7.01 5.25
CA VAL A 86 19.54 5.91 5.94
C VAL A 86 18.05 5.90 5.57
N PRO A 87 17.46 4.74 5.19
CA PRO A 87 16.03 4.65 4.91
C PRO A 87 15.17 5.13 6.09
N MET A 88 14.15 5.93 5.77
CA MET A 88 13.13 6.40 6.71
C MET A 88 11.87 5.52 6.71
N TYR A 89 11.99 4.30 6.20
CA TYR A 89 10.96 3.27 6.13
C TYR A 89 11.58 1.92 6.46
N SER A 90 10.73 0.95 6.79
CA SER A 90 11.13 -0.44 6.94
C SER A 90 10.60 -1.26 5.76
N ALA A 91 11.46 -2.12 5.23
CA ALA A 91 11.13 -3.05 4.17
C ALA A 91 11.08 -4.47 4.75
N HIS A 92 10.16 -5.30 4.27
CA HIS A 92 10.12 -6.70 4.70
C HIS A 92 11.48 -7.39 4.43
N PRO A 93 12.08 -8.12 5.39
CA PRO A 93 13.43 -8.67 5.22
C PRO A 93 13.49 -9.82 4.19
N HIS A 94 12.39 -10.52 3.98
CA HIS A 94 12.32 -11.60 2.98
C HIS A 94 12.22 -11.04 1.55
N ASP A 95 13.09 -11.51 0.65
CA ASP A 95 13.20 -11.02 -0.74
C ASP A 95 11.92 -11.21 -1.57
N LYS A 96 11.18 -12.30 -1.30
CA LYS A 96 9.91 -12.59 -1.97
C LYS A 96 8.72 -11.80 -1.43
N THR A 97 8.88 -11.02 -0.37
CA THR A 97 7.82 -10.16 0.16
C THR A 97 8.11 -8.72 -0.26
N ASP A 98 7.28 -8.17 -1.11
CA ASP A 98 7.52 -6.85 -1.67
C ASP A 98 6.69 -5.76 -0.98
N ILE A 99 6.98 -5.50 0.29
CA ILE A 99 6.22 -4.53 1.11
C ILE A 99 7.18 -3.64 1.90
N ILE A 100 6.84 -2.35 1.99
CA ILE A 100 7.41 -1.39 2.92
C ILE A 100 6.33 -0.76 3.80
N ALA A 101 6.72 -0.28 4.98
CA ALA A 101 5.91 0.60 5.81
C ALA A 101 6.72 1.84 6.20
N LEU A 102 6.09 3.00 6.12
CA LEU A 102 6.64 4.29 6.51
C LEU A 102 5.68 4.93 7.50
N GLN A 103 6.13 5.26 8.71
CA GLN A 103 5.28 5.94 9.69
C GLN A 103 4.97 7.36 9.26
N ILE A 104 3.71 7.77 9.41
CA ILE A 104 3.27 9.15 9.20
C ILE A 104 2.70 9.75 10.48
N LEU A 105 2.84 11.07 10.62
CA LEU A 105 2.23 11.84 11.70
C LEU A 105 1.01 12.59 11.15
N PRO A 106 -0.23 12.20 11.52
CA PRO A 106 -1.43 12.78 10.92
C PRO A 106 -1.65 14.26 11.24
N ARG A 107 -0.92 14.83 12.21
CA ARG A 107 -1.07 16.23 12.63
C ARG A 107 -0.99 17.20 11.45
N THR A 108 -0.08 16.96 10.51
CA THR A 108 0.04 17.79 9.30
C THR A 108 -1.21 17.68 8.42
N LEU A 109 -1.71 16.45 8.20
CA LEU A 109 -2.94 16.20 7.43
C LEU A 109 -4.14 16.90 8.07
N ILE A 110 -4.27 16.83 9.40
CA ILE A 110 -5.35 17.46 10.16
C ILE A 110 -5.29 18.99 10.05
N ASN A 111 -4.11 19.58 10.27
CA ASN A 111 -3.93 21.03 10.20
C ASN A 111 -4.29 21.60 8.81
N ASP A 112 -3.98 20.82 7.78
CA ASP A 112 -4.24 21.17 6.39
C ASP A 112 -5.67 20.85 5.92
N LYS A 113 -6.52 20.31 6.80
CA LYS A 113 -7.87 19.84 6.48
C LYS A 113 -7.87 18.84 5.32
N SER A 114 -6.82 18.02 5.24
CA SER A 114 -6.75 16.91 4.29
C SER A 114 -7.72 15.81 4.72
N ILE A 115 -8.38 15.20 3.75
CA ILE A 115 -9.28 14.07 3.93
C ILE A 115 -8.44 12.80 3.86
N TRP A 116 -8.46 12.01 4.94
CA TRP A 116 -7.72 10.77 5.06
C TRP A 116 -8.50 9.77 5.92
N GLY A 117 -8.22 8.49 5.72
CA GLY A 117 -8.71 7.39 6.54
C GLY A 117 -7.59 6.39 6.83
N ALA A 118 -7.91 5.29 7.50
CA ALA A 118 -6.97 4.20 7.73
C ALA A 118 -7.69 2.85 7.82
N PHE A 119 -7.01 1.79 7.37
CA PHE A 119 -7.38 0.42 7.71
C PHE A 119 -6.80 0.10 9.09
N ASP A 120 -7.65 -0.08 10.10
CA ASP A 120 -7.21 -0.57 11.40
C ASP A 120 -6.80 -2.03 11.25
N LEU A 121 -5.55 -2.38 11.56
CA LEU A 121 -5.03 -3.73 11.32
C LEU A 121 -5.65 -4.78 12.26
N THR A 122 -6.32 -4.36 13.32
CA THR A 122 -7.04 -5.24 14.25
C THR A 122 -8.50 -5.39 13.84
N ASP A 123 -9.17 -4.28 13.52
CA ASP A 123 -10.62 -4.27 13.33
C ASP A 123 -11.06 -4.37 11.86
N HIS A 124 -10.22 -3.91 10.93
CA HIS A 124 -10.55 -3.74 9.52
C HIS A 124 -9.75 -4.65 8.60
N ALA A 125 -9.01 -5.63 9.12
CA ALA A 125 -8.15 -6.50 8.34
C ALA A 125 -8.28 -7.98 8.73
N LEU A 126 -8.11 -8.89 7.78
CA LEU A 126 -8.10 -10.34 8.01
C LEU A 126 -6.74 -10.92 7.61
N THR A 127 -6.11 -11.63 8.53
CA THR A 127 -4.98 -12.53 8.27
C THR A 127 -5.44 -13.74 7.46
N LEU A 128 -4.50 -14.49 6.86
CA LEU A 128 -4.81 -15.75 6.18
C LEU A 128 -5.59 -16.73 7.07
N ASN A 129 -5.26 -16.78 8.36
CA ASN A 129 -5.97 -17.65 9.28
C ASN A 129 -7.42 -17.19 9.48
N GLU A 130 -7.63 -15.89 9.67
CA GLU A 130 -8.97 -15.32 9.82
C GLU A 130 -9.79 -15.51 8.54
N MET A 131 -9.21 -15.24 7.36
CA MET A 131 -9.82 -15.50 6.06
C MET A 131 -10.30 -16.96 5.95
N GLN A 132 -9.46 -17.93 6.31
CA GLN A 132 -9.82 -19.35 6.29
C GLN A 132 -10.99 -19.66 7.23
N THR A 133 -11.00 -19.08 8.43
CA THR A 133 -12.04 -19.33 9.44
C THR A 133 -13.36 -18.58 9.19
N THR A 134 -13.33 -17.47 8.45
CA THR A 134 -14.52 -16.66 8.13
C THR A 134 -15.04 -16.89 6.71
N GLY A 135 -14.49 -17.88 5.98
CA GLY A 135 -15.00 -18.26 4.65
C GLY A 135 -14.61 -17.30 3.53
N VAL A 136 -13.53 -16.52 3.71
CA VAL A 136 -12.91 -15.74 2.64
C VAL A 136 -11.92 -16.64 1.90
N THR A 137 -12.39 -17.32 0.87
CA THR A 137 -11.67 -18.38 0.14
C THR A 137 -11.81 -18.18 -1.37
N GLU A 138 -11.36 -19.14 -2.19
CA GLU A 138 -11.59 -19.13 -3.63
C GLU A 138 -13.06 -18.82 -4.00
N GLY A 139 -13.24 -17.94 -4.97
CA GLY A 139 -14.56 -17.46 -5.41
C GLY A 139 -15.11 -16.29 -4.59
N SER A 140 -14.58 -16.01 -3.38
CA SER A 140 -14.96 -14.80 -2.64
C SER A 140 -14.60 -13.54 -3.44
N LEU A 141 -15.56 -12.63 -3.58
CA LEU A 141 -15.36 -11.38 -4.33
C LEU A 141 -14.43 -10.42 -3.60
N VAL A 142 -13.65 -9.66 -4.37
CA VAL A 142 -12.68 -8.70 -3.87
C VAL A 142 -12.72 -7.40 -4.67
N TYR A 143 -12.36 -6.31 -4.02
CA TYR A 143 -12.10 -5.02 -4.63
C TYR A 143 -10.61 -4.73 -4.58
N ALA A 144 -10.01 -4.47 -5.74
CA ALA A 144 -8.69 -3.88 -5.87
C ALA A 144 -8.84 -2.36 -6.03
N LEU A 145 -8.23 -1.59 -5.12
CA LEU A 145 -8.29 -0.14 -5.12
C LEU A 145 -6.92 0.43 -5.49
N GLY A 146 -6.87 1.39 -6.42
CA GLY A 146 -5.61 2.06 -6.76
C GLY A 146 -5.72 3.11 -7.84
N PHE A 147 -4.57 3.55 -8.35
CA PHE A 147 -4.43 4.61 -9.35
C PHE A 147 -3.70 4.09 -10.59
N PRO A 148 -4.33 3.22 -11.39
CA PRO A 148 -3.70 2.68 -12.59
C PRO A 148 -3.47 3.78 -13.64
N MET A 149 -2.41 3.61 -14.44
CA MET A 149 -2.14 4.37 -15.67
C MET A 149 -2.04 5.89 -15.46
N ASP A 150 -1.51 6.33 -14.33
CA ASP A 150 -1.36 7.76 -14.01
C ASP A 150 -2.72 8.51 -13.95
N LEU A 151 -3.83 7.77 -13.85
CA LEU A 151 -5.19 8.31 -13.80
C LEU A 151 -5.49 8.84 -12.40
N VAL A 152 -4.89 9.97 -12.09
CA VAL A 152 -5.21 10.76 -10.91
C VAL A 152 -5.80 12.08 -11.39
N ASP A 153 -7.13 12.11 -11.35
CA ASP A 153 -7.96 13.26 -11.71
C ASP A 153 -7.66 14.49 -10.82
N PRO A 154 -8.31 15.65 -11.07
CA PRO A 154 -8.22 16.82 -10.20
C PRO A 154 -8.60 16.55 -8.73
N ILE A 155 -9.22 15.39 -8.46
CA ILE A 155 -9.50 14.84 -7.13
C ILE A 155 -8.87 13.45 -6.99
N LYS A 156 -8.45 13.11 -5.77
CA LYS A 156 -7.98 11.76 -5.41
C LYS A 156 -9.16 10.84 -5.14
N VAL A 157 -9.55 10.05 -6.14
CA VAL A 157 -10.51 8.95 -5.98
C VAL A 157 -9.87 7.68 -6.54
N PRO A 158 -9.62 6.64 -5.73
CA PRO A 158 -9.04 5.41 -6.24
C PRO A 158 -10.03 4.71 -7.19
N ILE A 159 -9.50 4.17 -8.28
CA ILE A 159 -10.25 3.32 -9.19
C ILE A 159 -10.51 1.99 -8.48
N CYS A 160 -11.79 1.66 -8.35
CA CYS A 160 -12.25 0.41 -7.76
C CYS A 160 -12.49 -0.65 -8.84
N ARG A 161 -11.81 -1.78 -8.73
CA ARG A 161 -11.94 -2.92 -9.65
C ARG A 161 -12.43 -4.15 -8.90
N LEU A 162 -13.45 -4.81 -9.45
CA LEU A 162 -13.98 -6.05 -8.91
C LEU A 162 -13.21 -7.25 -9.49
N GLY A 163 -12.99 -8.25 -8.65
CA GLY A 163 -12.56 -9.60 -9.01
C GLY A 163 -13.00 -10.59 -7.94
N CYS A 164 -12.34 -11.73 -7.88
CA CYS A 164 -12.49 -12.79 -6.89
C CYS A 164 -11.12 -13.36 -6.53
N ILE A 165 -11.07 -14.07 -5.40
CA ILE A 165 -9.92 -14.89 -5.03
C ILE A 165 -9.86 -16.09 -5.97
N SER A 166 -8.82 -16.19 -6.79
CA SER A 166 -8.62 -17.29 -7.73
C SER A 166 -7.92 -18.48 -7.08
N ARG A 167 -7.02 -18.24 -6.12
CA ARG A 167 -6.30 -19.29 -5.39
C ARG A 167 -5.73 -18.77 -4.08
N VAL A 168 -6.09 -19.39 -2.96
CA VAL A 168 -5.60 -19.06 -1.61
C VAL A 168 -5.36 -20.30 -0.73
N THR A 169 -5.91 -21.45 -1.10
CA THR A 169 -5.75 -22.72 -0.37
C THR A 169 -4.29 -23.10 -0.18
N ASP A 170 -3.42 -22.83 -1.16
CA ASP A 170 -1.97 -23.02 -1.03
C ASP A 170 -1.39 -22.13 0.07
N ALA A 171 -1.81 -20.87 0.16
CA ALA A 171 -1.41 -19.95 1.24
C ALA A 171 -1.88 -20.42 2.62
N PHE A 172 -3.08 -21.01 2.72
CA PHE A 172 -3.61 -21.55 3.98
C PHE A 172 -2.83 -22.77 4.46
N LEU A 173 -2.47 -23.67 3.53
CA LEU A 173 -1.79 -24.93 3.85
C LEU A 173 -0.27 -24.75 4.03
N LEU A 174 0.35 -23.90 3.21
CA LEU A 174 1.80 -23.68 3.16
C LEU A 174 2.19 -22.42 3.95
N LYS A 175 1.77 -22.37 5.22
CA LYS A 175 2.08 -21.24 6.12
C LYS A 175 3.59 -21.01 6.30
N LYS A 176 4.40 -22.05 6.12
CA LYS A 176 5.87 -21.97 6.12
C LYS A 176 6.37 -21.43 4.78
N GLY A 177 6.95 -20.24 4.78
CA GLY A 177 7.53 -19.60 3.60
C GLY A 177 7.03 -18.17 3.42
N THR A 178 6.84 -17.76 2.16
CA THR A 178 6.25 -16.47 1.77
C THR A 178 4.93 -16.71 1.06
N PRO A 179 3.84 -16.97 1.81
CA PRO A 179 2.55 -17.21 1.22
C PRO A 179 2.09 -15.95 0.47
N ILE A 180 1.58 -16.20 -0.72
CA ILE A 180 0.87 -15.24 -1.58
C ILE A 180 -0.44 -15.91 -1.98
N PHE A 181 -1.42 -15.11 -2.40
CA PHE A 181 -2.62 -15.64 -3.02
C PHE A 181 -2.89 -14.91 -4.33
N LEU A 182 -3.74 -15.49 -5.17
CA LEU A 182 -4.07 -14.99 -6.49
C LEU A 182 -5.50 -14.46 -6.52
N ILE A 183 -5.69 -13.37 -7.25
CA ILE A 183 -7.02 -12.81 -7.58
C ILE A 183 -7.15 -12.62 -9.09
N ASP A 184 -8.37 -12.60 -9.62
CA ASP A 184 -8.67 -12.37 -11.04
C ASP A 184 -9.07 -10.91 -11.33
N ALA A 185 -8.43 -9.97 -10.64
CA ALA A 185 -8.59 -8.55 -10.95
C ALA A 185 -7.60 -8.16 -12.06
N GLN A 186 -8.11 -7.51 -13.11
CA GLN A 186 -7.27 -6.86 -14.12
C GLN A 186 -6.48 -5.72 -13.48
N THR A 187 -5.16 -5.82 -13.46
CA THR A 187 -4.28 -4.82 -12.86
C THR A 187 -3.32 -4.24 -13.88
N PHE A 188 -3.07 -2.94 -13.77
CA PHE A 188 -2.21 -2.20 -14.68
C PHE A 188 -1.13 -1.48 -13.87
N PRO A 189 -0.03 -1.04 -14.50
CA PRO A 189 0.94 -0.17 -13.84
C PRO A 189 0.24 0.97 -13.09
N GLY A 190 0.65 1.23 -11.84
CA GLY A 190 -0.02 2.18 -10.93
C GLY A 190 -0.89 1.52 -9.84
N ASN A 191 -1.42 0.31 -10.07
CA ASN A 191 -2.16 -0.42 -9.02
C ASN A 191 -1.26 -1.05 -7.94
N SER A 192 0.02 -1.26 -8.24
CA SER A 192 0.98 -1.84 -7.31
C SER A 192 1.03 -1.04 -6.02
N GLY A 193 0.95 -1.76 -4.91
CA GLY A 193 0.87 -1.22 -3.56
C GLY A 193 -0.54 -0.87 -3.09
N GLY A 194 -1.56 -1.06 -3.95
CA GLY A 194 -2.96 -0.84 -3.61
C GLY A 194 -3.54 -1.93 -2.69
N PRO A 195 -4.51 -1.60 -1.82
CA PRO A 195 -5.13 -2.58 -0.95
C PRO A 195 -6.12 -3.47 -1.71
N ILE A 196 -6.19 -4.72 -1.28
CA ILE A 196 -7.24 -5.67 -1.68
C ILE A 196 -8.21 -5.81 -0.51
N VAL A 197 -9.48 -5.52 -0.78
CA VAL A 197 -10.57 -5.56 0.21
C VAL A 197 -11.54 -6.67 -0.18
N ASN A 198 -11.89 -7.59 0.73
CA ASN A 198 -12.94 -8.55 0.41
C ASN A 198 -14.30 -7.85 0.37
N ARG A 199 -15.17 -8.31 -0.52
CA ARG A 199 -16.56 -7.88 -0.56
C ARG A 199 -17.33 -8.65 0.53
N PRO A 200 -18.09 -7.97 1.41
CA PRO A 200 -19.00 -8.66 2.31
C PRO A 200 -20.11 -9.34 1.51
N GLU A 201 -20.38 -10.61 1.82
CA GLU A 201 -21.47 -11.38 1.23
C GLU A 201 -22.46 -11.76 2.32
N HIS A 202 -23.72 -11.37 2.14
CA HIS A 202 -24.81 -11.70 3.07
C HIS A 202 -25.58 -12.96 2.65
N MET A 203 -25.21 -13.56 1.52
CA MET A 203 -25.70 -14.87 1.07
C MET A 203 -24.61 -15.90 1.28
N SER A 204 -24.90 -16.92 2.08
CA SER A 204 -24.01 -18.05 2.32
C SER A 204 -24.77 -19.37 2.18
N ILE A 205 -24.02 -20.45 1.95
CA ILE A 205 -24.58 -21.80 1.96
C ILE A 205 -24.80 -22.18 3.43
N ASP A 206 -25.96 -22.76 3.75
CA ASP A 206 -26.27 -23.17 5.11
C ASP A 206 -25.17 -24.10 5.68
N GLY A 207 -24.72 -23.81 6.90
CA GLY A 207 -23.62 -24.51 7.56
C GLY A 207 -22.20 -24.15 7.07
N THR A 208 -22.03 -23.16 6.19
CA THR A 208 -20.68 -22.69 5.77
C THR A 208 -20.23 -21.42 6.49
N PRO A 209 -18.91 -21.25 6.74
CA PRO A 209 -18.37 -19.99 7.24
C PRO A 209 -18.67 -18.84 6.28
N HIS A 210 -18.95 -17.66 6.82
CA HIS A 210 -19.24 -16.47 6.03
C HIS A 210 -18.70 -15.20 6.71
N ASN A 211 -18.45 -14.18 5.91
CA ASN A 211 -17.91 -12.90 6.35
C ASN A 211 -18.79 -11.75 5.85
N GLU A 212 -19.40 -11.04 6.80
CA GLU A 212 -20.35 -9.95 6.53
C GLU A 212 -19.69 -8.56 6.52
N SER A 213 -18.38 -8.50 6.76
CA SER A 213 -17.62 -7.26 6.85
C SER A 213 -16.76 -7.02 5.61
N ALA A 214 -16.50 -5.75 5.28
CA ALA A 214 -15.46 -5.39 4.34
C ALA A 214 -14.13 -5.30 5.10
N ASN A 215 -13.13 -6.09 4.71
CA ASN A 215 -11.84 -6.14 5.37
C ASN A 215 -10.71 -6.05 4.36
N LEU A 216 -9.62 -5.39 4.75
CA LEU A 216 -8.34 -5.52 4.08
C LEU A 216 -7.88 -6.99 4.19
N ILE A 217 -7.56 -7.62 3.06
CA ILE A 217 -7.07 -9.01 3.01
C ILE A 217 -5.65 -9.11 2.43
N GLY A 218 -5.16 -8.04 1.81
CA GLY A 218 -3.78 -7.99 1.37
C GLY A 218 -3.42 -6.74 0.58
N ILE A 219 -2.22 -6.77 0.02
CA ILE A 219 -1.65 -5.73 -0.84
C ILE A 219 -1.32 -6.31 -2.21
N LEU A 220 -1.81 -5.63 -3.23
CA LEU A 220 -1.56 -5.95 -4.63
C LEU A 220 -0.07 -5.77 -4.94
N SER A 221 0.56 -6.79 -5.51
CA SER A 221 1.99 -6.79 -5.84
C SER A 221 2.23 -6.64 -7.35
N ALA A 222 1.88 -7.65 -8.13
CA ALA A 222 2.13 -7.70 -9.57
C ALA A 222 1.12 -8.60 -10.30
N TYR A 223 0.95 -8.41 -11.60
CA TYR A 223 0.20 -9.35 -12.45
C TYR A 223 1.09 -10.51 -12.91
N ILE A 224 0.48 -11.65 -13.24
CA ILE A 224 1.14 -12.78 -13.89
C ILE A 224 1.00 -12.58 -15.40
N PRO A 225 2.10 -12.45 -16.16
CA PRO A 225 2.01 -12.31 -17.61
C PRO A 225 1.73 -13.66 -18.28
N TYR A 226 0.90 -13.65 -19.32
CA TYR A 226 0.91 -14.65 -20.37
C TYR A 226 2.03 -14.31 -21.35
N ARG A 227 2.88 -15.28 -21.71
CA ARG A 227 4.08 -15.05 -22.54
C ARG A 227 4.05 -15.94 -23.78
N GLU A 228 4.13 -15.33 -24.96
CA GLU A 228 4.33 -16.02 -26.22
C GLU A 228 5.70 -15.72 -26.82
N THR A 229 6.40 -16.75 -27.28
CA THR A 229 7.73 -16.61 -27.88
C THR A 229 7.68 -16.92 -29.37
N LEU A 230 8.02 -15.92 -30.19
CA LEU A 230 8.23 -16.11 -31.62
C LEU A 230 9.56 -16.84 -31.85
N TYR A 231 9.50 -18.06 -32.36
CA TYR A 231 10.67 -18.92 -32.57
C TYR A 231 11.05 -19.04 -34.05
N SER A 232 12.32 -18.77 -34.39
CA SER A 232 12.83 -18.99 -35.75
C SER A 232 13.28 -20.43 -35.92
N ARG A 233 12.48 -21.24 -36.61
CA ARG A 233 12.80 -22.66 -36.90
C ARG A 233 14.08 -22.84 -37.72
N GLN A 234 14.43 -21.88 -38.58
CA GLN A 234 15.66 -21.96 -39.40
C GLN A 234 16.92 -21.71 -38.57
N THR A 235 16.92 -20.72 -37.68
CA THR A 235 18.11 -20.36 -36.90
C THR A 235 18.15 -21.00 -35.52
N GLY A 236 17.06 -21.62 -35.08
CA GLY A 236 16.93 -22.25 -33.76
C GLY A 236 16.91 -21.26 -32.59
N ARG A 237 16.50 -20.01 -32.83
CA ARG A 237 16.59 -18.90 -31.85
C ARG A 237 15.24 -18.21 -31.64
N ASP A 238 15.01 -17.79 -30.40
CA ASP A 238 13.92 -16.89 -30.04
C ASP A 238 14.14 -15.53 -30.71
N ARG A 239 13.07 -14.97 -31.28
CA ARG A 239 13.08 -13.69 -32.00
C ARG A 239 12.40 -12.57 -31.24
N MET A 240 11.31 -12.89 -30.54
CA MET A 240 10.50 -11.94 -29.82
C MET A 240 9.74 -12.67 -28.72
N ILE A 241 9.55 -12.02 -27.57
CA ILE A 241 8.64 -12.46 -26.52
C ILE A 241 7.56 -11.39 -26.42
N GLN A 242 6.30 -11.78 -26.59
CA GLN A 242 5.14 -10.94 -26.30
C GLN A 242 4.61 -11.28 -24.92
N GLU A 243 4.31 -10.25 -24.13
CA GLU A 243 3.72 -10.39 -22.80
C GLU A 243 2.36 -9.71 -22.76
N GLU A 244 1.36 -10.43 -22.26
CA GLU A 244 0.01 -9.91 -22.03
C GLU A 244 -0.40 -10.16 -20.58
N ASN A 245 -1.32 -9.36 -20.04
CA ASN A 245 -1.83 -9.61 -18.70
C ASN A 245 -2.74 -10.85 -18.73
N SER A 246 -2.42 -11.90 -17.95
CA SER A 246 -3.23 -13.12 -17.89
C SER A 246 -4.59 -12.95 -17.20
N GLY A 247 -4.82 -11.80 -16.57
CA GLY A 247 -5.96 -11.54 -15.68
C GLY A 247 -5.69 -11.97 -14.23
N LEU A 248 -4.59 -12.66 -13.95
CA LEU A 248 -4.21 -13.08 -12.60
C LEU A 248 -3.25 -12.08 -11.95
N THR A 249 -3.53 -11.77 -10.70
CA THR A 249 -2.75 -10.83 -9.88
C THR A 249 -2.29 -11.49 -8.59
N ILE A 250 -1.04 -11.26 -8.23
CA ILE A 250 -0.39 -11.69 -6.99
C ILE A 250 -0.70 -10.70 -5.88
N VAL A 251 -1.12 -11.23 -4.73
CA VAL A 251 -1.41 -10.49 -3.52
C VAL A 251 -0.59 -11.03 -2.35
N HIS A 252 0.06 -10.13 -1.61
CA HIS A 252 0.65 -10.48 -0.31
C HIS A 252 -0.41 -10.31 0.79
N PRO A 253 -0.59 -11.29 1.69
CA PRO A 253 -1.62 -11.23 2.73
C PRO A 253 -1.31 -10.17 3.79
N VAL A 254 -2.35 -9.78 4.54
CA VAL A 254 -2.24 -8.84 5.68
C VAL A 254 -1.18 -9.25 6.70
N ASP A 255 -0.94 -10.54 6.89
CA ASP A 255 0.14 -11.05 7.75
C ASP A 255 1.47 -10.34 7.46
N ARG A 256 1.80 -10.16 6.16
CA ARG A 256 3.02 -9.49 5.73
C ARG A 256 3.00 -7.99 5.96
N ILE A 257 1.83 -7.37 5.88
CA ILE A 257 1.66 -5.95 6.22
C ILE A 257 1.91 -5.75 7.71
N LYS A 258 1.28 -6.57 8.56
CA LYS A 258 1.46 -6.54 10.03
C LYS A 258 2.94 -6.70 10.40
N GLU A 259 3.63 -7.68 9.82
CA GLU A 259 5.07 -7.88 10.04
C GLU A 259 5.91 -6.63 9.74
N VAL A 260 5.69 -5.97 8.59
CA VAL A 260 6.49 -4.76 8.23
C VAL A 260 6.13 -3.56 9.10
N VAL A 261 4.86 -3.41 9.48
CA VAL A 261 4.42 -2.35 10.40
C VAL A 261 5.06 -2.51 11.77
N GLU A 262 5.16 -3.72 12.31
CA GLU A 262 5.88 -3.95 13.57
C GLU A 262 7.39 -3.68 13.44
N LEU A 263 8.01 -3.99 12.31
CA LEU A 263 9.41 -3.64 12.05
C LEU A 263 9.62 -2.12 12.05
N GLU A 264 8.71 -1.38 11.41
CA GLU A 264 8.77 0.07 11.34
C GLU A 264 8.54 0.71 12.71
N TRP A 265 7.54 0.24 13.45
CA TRP A 265 7.30 0.65 14.83
C TRP A 265 8.56 0.45 15.69
N ALA A 266 9.16 -0.74 15.65
CA ALA A 266 10.37 -1.05 16.41
C ALA A 266 11.59 -0.21 15.98
N ARG A 267 11.69 0.16 14.69
CA ARG A 267 12.74 1.05 14.17
C ARG A 267 12.62 2.43 14.82
N ILE A 268 11.41 2.98 14.87
CA ILE A 268 11.14 4.30 15.46
C ILE A 268 11.32 4.31 16.97
N GLU A 269 10.87 3.27 17.67
CA GLU A 269 11.08 3.16 19.12
C GLU A 269 12.57 3.14 19.48
N LYS A 270 13.39 2.44 18.70
CA LYS A 270 14.86 2.46 18.87
C LYS A 270 15.45 3.85 18.64
N GLN A 271 14.92 4.62 17.69
CA GLN A 271 15.36 5.99 17.43
C GLN A 271 14.95 6.95 18.55
N ASN A 272 13.75 6.77 19.11
CA ASN A 272 13.25 7.56 20.23
C ASN A 272 14.00 7.27 21.54
N ALA A 273 14.42 6.02 21.75
CA ALA A 273 15.19 5.59 22.91
C ALA A 273 16.69 5.95 22.83
N ALA A 274 17.22 6.28 21.65
CA ALA A 274 18.60 6.71 21.51
C ALA A 274 18.82 8.07 22.19
N PRO A 275 19.89 8.27 22.97
CA PRO A 275 20.16 9.56 23.59
C PRO A 275 20.32 10.62 22.50
N LYS A 276 19.43 11.62 22.49
CA LYS A 276 19.59 12.80 21.64
C LYS A 276 20.90 13.47 22.04
N THR A 277 21.95 13.31 21.24
CA THR A 277 23.18 14.10 21.40
C THR A 277 22.83 15.56 21.21
N VAL A 278 22.65 16.27 22.33
CA VAL A 278 22.56 17.73 22.36
C VAL A 278 23.96 18.25 22.04
N ASN A 279 24.07 18.95 20.91
CA ASN A 279 24.94 20.12 20.76
C ASN A 279 24.56 20.85 19.46
N PRO A 280 23.81 21.95 19.51
CA PRO A 280 23.92 22.96 18.46
C PRO A 280 25.27 23.70 18.63
N PRO A 281 26.05 23.93 17.57
CA PRO A 281 27.01 25.02 17.60
C PRO A 281 26.23 26.32 17.80
N ALA A 282 26.69 27.17 18.71
CA ALA A 282 26.14 28.50 18.91
C ALA A 282 26.06 29.24 17.56
N LEU A 283 24.86 29.71 17.19
CA LEU A 283 24.73 30.72 16.14
C LEU A 283 25.36 32.01 16.67
N GLU A 284 26.53 32.36 16.14
CA GLU A 284 26.97 33.75 16.13
C GLU A 284 26.00 34.55 15.26
N ALA A 285 25.47 35.61 15.85
CA ALA A 285 24.60 36.55 15.20
C ALA A 285 25.35 37.34 14.11
N ALA A 286 24.84 37.28 12.89
CA ALA A 286 25.05 38.32 11.88
C ALA A 286 23.73 38.55 11.14
N LYS A 287 23.43 39.84 10.99
CA LYS A 287 22.17 40.46 10.58
C LYS A 287 21.97 40.42 9.06
N GLU A 288 20.80 40.93 8.66
CA GLU A 288 20.39 41.40 7.32
C GLU A 288 19.89 40.30 6.37
N GLU A 289 18.75 40.39 5.68
CA GLU A 289 17.72 41.43 5.51
C GLU A 289 16.46 40.79 4.87
N VAL A 290 15.37 41.54 4.85
CA VAL A 290 13.98 41.13 4.55
C VAL A 290 13.55 41.57 3.12
N ALA A 291 12.56 40.87 2.55
CA ALA A 291 11.65 41.24 1.45
C ALA A 291 12.21 41.18 0.00
N VAL A 292 11.45 40.77 -1.03
CA VAL A 292 9.99 40.67 -1.29
C VAL A 292 9.66 39.30 -1.89
#